data_AF-A0A5B8B9W2-F1
#
_entry.id   AF-A0A5B8B9W2-F1
#
_cell.length_a   1.000
_cell.length_b   1.000
_cell.length_c   1.000
_cell.angle_alpha   90.00
_cell.angle_beta   90.00
_cell.angle_gamma   90.00
#
_symmetry.space_group_name_H-M   'P 1'
#
loop_
_entity.id
_entity.type
_entity.pdbx_description
1 polymer ?
#
loop_
_entity_poly.entity_id
_entity_poly.type
_entity_poly.pdbx_seq_one_letter_code
_entity_poly.pdbx_strand_id
1 'polypeptide(L)'
;MFNHSRSFISGLPRGQKVPDDPEALFMLSGYSWKNKAFRVWTLHYDRSVHGFTFRPAKEWGGQSAGSAKLIAYSGDEAPVQAAKAKLVAVLRDRSKLAEGSFDMEPLEVLRDLIRGGAHPSIGGPIQVVKIYEHANAVPVGVYWPDKESGTVSVLGRPLMSYEKTQWGVLDPDAPARAYSAPALDSVASDESISEEPAG
;
A
#
# COMPACT_ATOMS: atom_id res chain seq x y z
N MET A 1 -3.80 9.37 -23.89
CA MET A 1 -3.57 7.91 -23.86
C MET A 1 -4.86 7.17 -23.50
N PHE A 2 -5.34 7.17 -22.25
CA PHE A 2 -6.52 6.39 -21.82
C PHE A 2 -7.80 6.62 -22.64
N ASN A 3 -8.15 7.87 -22.95
CA ASN A 3 -9.30 8.18 -23.81
C ASN A 3 -9.14 7.64 -25.23
N HIS A 4 -7.92 7.64 -25.76
CA HIS A 4 -7.60 7.07 -27.07
C HIS A 4 -7.60 5.53 -27.01
N SER A 5 -7.11 4.92 -25.93
CA SER A 5 -7.19 3.48 -25.72
C SER A 5 -8.64 2.98 -25.70
N ARG A 6 -9.58 3.74 -25.12
CA ARG A 6 -11.01 3.40 -25.09
C ARG A 6 -11.64 3.36 -26.48
N SER A 7 -11.20 4.18 -27.44
CA SER A 7 -11.75 4.14 -28.81
C SER A 7 -11.34 2.90 -29.61
N PHE A 8 -10.35 2.15 -29.15
CA PHE A 8 -9.94 0.88 -29.77
C PHE A 8 -10.69 -0.34 -29.23
N ILE A 9 -11.60 -0.18 -28.26
CA ILE A 9 -12.40 -1.30 -27.77
C ILE A 9 -13.36 -1.74 -28.89
N SER A 10 -13.10 -2.92 -29.43
CA SER A 10 -13.85 -3.54 -30.52
C SER A 10 -14.44 -4.89 -30.09
N GLY A 11 -15.40 -5.42 -30.86
CA GLY A 11 -15.99 -6.74 -30.57
C GLY A 11 -17.08 -6.70 -29.49
N LEU A 12 -17.89 -5.65 -29.47
CA LEU A 12 -18.97 -5.50 -28.50
C LEU A 12 -20.07 -6.57 -28.68
N PRO A 13 -20.78 -6.95 -27.59
CA PRO A 13 -21.95 -7.81 -27.66
C PRO A 13 -22.99 -7.36 -28.69
N ARG A 14 -23.75 -8.31 -29.25
CA ARG A 14 -24.79 -7.99 -30.26
C ARG A 14 -25.78 -6.97 -29.70
N GLY A 15 -25.95 -5.86 -30.42
CA GLY A 15 -26.86 -4.77 -30.04
C GLY A 15 -26.18 -3.61 -29.30
N GLN A 16 -24.94 -3.78 -28.84
CA GLN A 16 -24.17 -2.74 -28.16
C GLN A 16 -23.30 -1.96 -29.16
N LYS A 17 -23.46 -0.63 -29.18
CA LYS A 17 -22.71 0.26 -30.09
C LYS A 17 -21.54 0.97 -29.43
N VAL A 18 -21.57 1.08 -28.10
CA VAL A 18 -20.57 1.81 -27.31
C VAL A 18 -20.13 0.91 -26.15
N PRO A 19 -18.83 0.84 -25.81
CA PRO A 19 -18.37 0.10 -24.64
C PRO A 19 -19.01 0.62 -23.36
N ASP A 20 -19.23 -0.25 -22.38
CA ASP A 20 -19.71 0.16 -21.06
C ASP A 20 -18.75 1.17 -20.41
N ASP A 21 -19.29 2.00 -19.53
CA ASP A 21 -18.48 2.93 -18.74
C ASP A 21 -17.58 2.13 -17.80
N PRO A 22 -16.26 2.36 -17.82
CA PRO A 22 -15.32 1.60 -17.02
C PRO A 22 -15.37 2.08 -15.57
N GLU A 23 -15.24 1.14 -14.65
CA GLU A 23 -15.07 1.43 -13.21
C GLU A 23 -13.58 1.56 -12.83
N ALA A 24 -12.71 1.72 -13.82
CA ALA A 24 -11.27 1.73 -13.64
C ALA A 24 -10.79 2.96 -12.85
N LEU A 25 -10.03 2.70 -11.78
CA LEU A 25 -9.41 3.68 -10.91
C LEU A 25 -7.90 3.42 -10.87
N PHE A 26 -7.10 4.42 -11.21
CA PHE A 26 -5.64 4.35 -11.07
C PHE A 26 -5.16 5.45 -10.15
N MET A 27 -4.18 5.12 -9.30
CA MET A 27 -3.50 6.10 -8.48
C MET A 27 -2.08 6.31 -9.00
N LEU A 28 -1.74 7.56 -9.26
CA LEU A 28 -0.41 7.98 -9.67
C LEU A 28 0.17 8.83 -8.55
N SER A 29 1.22 8.36 -7.91
CA SER A 29 1.89 9.08 -6.83
C SER A 29 3.38 9.20 -7.09
N GLY A 30 3.97 10.31 -6.63
CA GLY A 30 5.39 10.56 -6.85
C GLY A 30 5.82 11.95 -6.42
N TYR A 31 7.13 12.18 -6.41
CA TYR A 31 7.68 13.51 -6.15
C TYR A 31 7.73 14.34 -7.42
N SER A 32 7.11 15.52 -7.39
CA SER A 32 7.13 16.48 -8.49
C SER A 32 8.37 17.37 -8.37
N TRP A 33 9.36 17.14 -9.23
CA TRP A 33 10.59 17.96 -9.26
C TRP A 33 10.32 19.44 -9.52
N LYS A 34 9.34 19.73 -10.39
CA LYS A 34 8.90 21.09 -10.72
C LYS A 34 8.31 21.82 -9.52
N ASN A 35 7.49 21.12 -8.73
CA ASN A 35 6.79 21.72 -7.59
C ASN A 35 7.48 21.46 -6.24
N LYS A 36 8.60 20.73 -6.24
CA LYS A 36 9.35 20.30 -5.04
C LYS A 36 8.45 19.72 -3.95
N ALA A 37 7.51 18.86 -4.35
CA ALA A 37 6.51 18.31 -3.44
C ALA A 37 6.02 16.93 -3.89
N PHE A 38 5.69 16.09 -2.91
CA PHE A 38 4.98 14.84 -3.15
C PHE A 38 3.56 15.13 -3.65
N ARG A 39 3.10 14.37 -4.64
CA ARG A 39 1.79 14.53 -5.25
C ARG A 39 1.16 13.17 -5.48
N VAL A 40 -0.17 13.15 -5.37
CA VAL A 40 -0.99 11.98 -5.69
C VAL A 40 -2.11 12.46 -6.60
N TRP A 41 -2.34 11.73 -7.68
CA TRP A 41 -3.44 11.95 -8.61
C TRP A 41 -4.24 10.66 -8.76
N THR A 42 -5.55 10.80 -8.74
CA THR A 42 -6.48 9.72 -9.05
C THR A 42 -6.99 9.90 -10.47
N LEU A 43 -6.57 8.99 -11.35
CA LEU A 43 -7.14 8.85 -12.68
C LEU A 43 -8.42 8.01 -12.56
N HIS A 44 -9.52 8.54 -13.07
CA HIS A 44 -10.83 7.89 -13.05
C HIS A 44 -11.60 8.24 -14.31
N TYR A 45 -12.59 7.42 -14.63
CA TYR A 45 -13.54 7.74 -15.70
C TYR A 45 -14.69 8.61 -15.14
N ASP A 46 -14.88 9.78 -15.74
CA ASP A 46 -15.96 10.69 -15.43
C ASP A 46 -17.11 10.49 -16.42
N ARG A 47 -18.24 10.01 -15.88
CA ARG A 47 -19.45 9.72 -16.66
C ARG A 47 -20.12 10.98 -17.21
N SER A 48 -19.91 12.14 -16.59
CA SER A 48 -20.51 13.40 -17.04
C SER A 48 -19.88 13.94 -18.33
N VAL A 49 -18.59 13.66 -18.54
CA VAL A 49 -17.82 14.07 -19.73
C VAL A 49 -17.42 12.88 -20.60
N HIS A 50 -17.90 11.67 -20.28
CA HIS A 50 -17.63 10.41 -20.97
C HIS A 50 -16.13 10.16 -21.26
N GLY A 51 -15.28 10.39 -20.26
CA GLY A 51 -13.84 10.28 -20.45
C GLY A 51 -13.03 10.15 -19.16
N PHE A 52 -11.82 9.64 -19.30
CA PHE A 52 -10.83 9.62 -18.24
C PHE A 52 -10.31 11.03 -17.92
N THR A 53 -10.33 11.36 -16.64
CA THR A 53 -9.84 12.62 -16.08
C THR A 53 -9.01 12.38 -14.82
N PHE A 54 -8.31 13.42 -14.35
CA PHE A 54 -7.41 13.35 -13.20
C PHE A 54 -7.94 14.25 -12.08
N ARG A 55 -7.94 13.72 -10.86
CA ARG A 55 -8.21 14.48 -9.64
C ARG A 55 -6.98 14.47 -8.73
N PRO A 56 -6.39 15.61 -8.38
CA PRO A 56 -5.34 15.64 -7.37
C PRO A 56 -5.92 15.23 -6.00
N ALA A 57 -5.14 14.49 -5.21
CA ALA A 57 -5.45 14.27 -3.81
C ALA A 57 -5.46 15.61 -3.08
N LYS A 58 -6.45 15.77 -2.21
CA LYS A 58 -6.57 16.96 -1.36
C LYS A 58 -5.89 16.69 -0.03
N GLU A 59 -5.39 17.76 0.55
CA GLU A 59 -4.99 17.78 1.93
C GLU A 59 -6.14 17.37 2.87
N TRP A 60 -5.78 16.80 4.01
CA TRP A 60 -6.73 16.44 5.05
C TRP A 60 -7.51 17.67 5.52
N GLY A 61 -8.85 17.57 5.51
CA GLY A 61 -9.71 18.67 5.94
C GLY A 61 -9.64 18.92 7.45
N GLY A 62 -9.68 20.19 7.86
CA GLY A 62 -9.69 20.58 9.27
C GLY A 62 -8.33 20.55 9.96
N GLN A 63 -7.23 20.51 9.20
CA GLN A 63 -5.89 20.63 9.74
C GLN A 63 -5.49 22.10 9.99
N SER A 64 -4.68 22.33 11.04
CA SER A 64 -4.14 23.64 11.40
C SER A 64 -3.09 24.12 10.39
N ALA A 65 -2.82 25.43 10.38
CA ALA A 65 -1.76 26.01 9.57
C ALA A 65 -0.40 25.37 9.93
N GLY A 66 0.28 24.79 8.94
CA GLY A 66 1.57 24.09 9.13
C GLY A 66 1.46 22.55 9.10
N SER A 67 0.26 21.99 9.11
CA SER A 67 0.05 20.56 8.84
C SER A 67 0.00 20.26 7.35
N ALA A 68 0.63 19.15 6.95
CA ALA A 68 0.72 18.70 5.56
C ALA A 68 0.28 17.24 5.43
N LYS A 69 -0.89 16.90 5.99
CA LYS A 69 -1.43 15.54 5.88
C LYS A 69 -2.03 15.34 4.50
N LEU A 70 -1.45 14.41 3.73
CA LEU A 70 -1.93 14.02 2.42
C LEU A 70 -2.21 12.52 2.39
N ILE A 71 -3.41 12.14 1.98
CA ILE A 71 -3.81 10.74 1.82
C ILE A 71 -4.78 10.60 0.64
N ALA A 72 -4.69 9.47 -0.05
CA ALA A 72 -5.62 9.09 -1.10
C ALA A 72 -6.00 7.62 -0.92
N TYR A 73 -7.24 7.28 -1.28
CA TYR A 73 -7.79 5.93 -1.13
C TYR A 73 -8.15 5.39 -2.52
N SER A 74 -7.97 4.09 -2.70
CA SER A 74 -8.33 3.35 -3.92
C SER A 74 -8.78 1.95 -3.52
N GLY A 75 -9.83 1.44 -4.17
CA GLY A 75 -10.44 0.15 -3.87
C GLY A 75 -11.97 0.25 -3.76
N ASP A 76 -12.60 -0.84 -3.35
CA ASP A 76 -14.05 -0.91 -3.22
C ASP A 76 -14.58 0.03 -2.13
N GLU A 77 -15.84 0.44 -2.29
CA GLU A 77 -16.48 1.43 -1.40
C GLU A 77 -16.47 0.98 0.07
N ALA A 78 -16.85 -0.27 0.35
CA ALA A 78 -16.95 -0.79 1.72
C ALA A 78 -15.61 -0.73 2.51
N PRO A 79 -14.50 -1.32 2.02
CA PRO A 79 -13.21 -1.22 2.72
C PRO A 79 -12.68 0.21 2.75
N VAL A 80 -12.90 1.04 1.72
CA VAL A 80 -12.48 2.44 1.72
C VAL A 80 -13.19 3.23 2.83
N GLN A 81 -14.49 3.03 3.04
CA GLN A 81 -15.23 3.71 4.11
C GLN A 81 -14.78 3.22 5.50
N ALA A 82 -14.55 1.92 5.66
CA ALA A 82 -14.01 1.37 6.89
C ALA A 82 -12.63 1.96 7.21
N ALA A 83 -11.75 2.10 6.22
CA ALA A 83 -10.43 2.71 6.38
C ALA A 83 -10.50 4.17 6.81
N LYS A 84 -11.37 4.98 6.19
CA LYS A 84 -11.57 6.39 6.57
C LYS A 84 -12.04 6.50 8.02
N ALA A 85 -13.07 5.73 8.39
CA ALA A 85 -13.64 5.76 9.74
C ALA A 85 -12.60 5.37 10.79
N LYS A 86 -11.86 4.29 10.53
CA LYS A 86 -10.82 3.81 11.44
C LYS A 86 -9.63 4.76 11.55
N LEU A 87 -9.19 5.37 10.44
CA LEU A 87 -8.12 6.35 10.48
C LEU A 87 -8.52 7.59 11.30
N VAL A 88 -9.74 8.12 11.12
CA VAL A 88 -10.24 9.22 11.95
C VAL A 88 -10.24 8.86 13.42
N ALA A 89 -10.66 7.63 13.77
CA ALA A 89 -10.66 7.16 15.15
C ALA A 89 -9.24 7.10 15.75
N VAL A 90 -8.27 6.54 15.02
CA VAL A 90 -6.86 6.46 15.46
C VAL A 90 -6.26 7.86 15.63
N LEU A 91 -6.50 8.77 14.68
CA LEU A 91 -5.99 10.14 14.80
C LEU A 91 -6.63 10.90 15.96
N ARG A 92 -7.92 10.65 16.25
CA ARG A 92 -8.61 11.27 17.38
C ARG A 92 -8.03 10.81 18.70
N ASP A 93 -7.85 9.51 18.85
CA ASP A 93 -7.26 8.89 20.04
C ASP A 93 -5.85 9.44 20.32
N ARG A 94 -5.05 9.60 19.25
CA ARG A 94 -3.69 10.17 19.35
C ARG A 94 -3.64 11.70 19.38
N SER A 95 -4.78 12.40 19.41
CA SER A 95 -4.84 13.87 19.35
C SER A 95 -4.11 14.47 18.12
N LYS A 96 -4.07 13.75 17.00
CA LYS A 96 -3.39 14.14 15.73
C LYS A 96 -4.36 14.55 14.62
N LEU A 97 -5.64 14.81 14.92
CA LEU A 97 -6.63 15.18 13.89
C LEU A 97 -6.31 16.48 13.18
N ALA A 98 -5.97 17.53 13.94
CA ALA A 98 -5.75 18.86 13.39
C ALA A 98 -4.26 19.16 13.12
N GLU A 99 -3.35 18.56 13.89
CA GLU A 99 -1.94 18.95 13.91
C GLU A 99 -0.98 17.82 13.53
N GLY A 100 0.25 18.18 13.11
CA GLY A 100 1.32 17.26 12.71
C GLY A 100 1.14 16.62 11.33
N SER A 101 1.90 15.55 11.06
CA SER A 101 1.83 14.71 9.84
C SER A 101 1.12 13.38 10.09
N PHE A 102 0.94 12.58 9.04
CA PHE A 102 0.76 11.14 9.20
C PHE A 102 2.12 10.51 9.53
N ASP A 103 2.14 9.58 10.46
CA ASP A 103 3.24 8.65 10.64
C ASP A 103 2.82 7.34 9.97
N MET A 104 2.74 6.25 10.74
CA MET A 104 2.36 4.93 10.25
C MET A 104 0.89 4.59 10.52
N GLU A 105 0.06 5.54 11.01
CA GLU A 105 -1.37 5.30 11.24
C GLU A 105 -2.09 4.75 9.99
N PRO A 106 -1.85 5.26 8.76
CA PRO A 106 -2.49 4.68 7.57
C PRO A 106 -2.10 3.21 7.33
N LEU A 107 -0.85 2.83 7.65
CA LEU A 107 -0.39 1.45 7.52
C LEU A 107 -1.04 0.55 8.58
N GLU A 108 -1.12 1.01 9.83
CA GLU A 108 -1.79 0.30 10.93
C GLU A 108 -3.27 0.03 10.60
N VAL A 109 -3.97 1.03 10.06
CA VAL A 109 -5.37 0.89 9.62
C VAL A 109 -5.50 -0.16 8.52
N LEU A 110 -4.64 -0.10 7.50
CA LEU A 110 -4.68 -1.07 6.39
C LEU A 110 -4.37 -2.49 6.88
N ARG A 111 -3.35 -2.65 7.74
CA ARG A 111 -3.01 -3.92 8.40
C ARG A 111 -4.19 -4.53 9.11
N ASP A 112 -4.84 -3.76 9.96
CA ASP A 112 -5.95 -4.28 10.74
C ASP A 112 -7.16 -4.64 9.88
N LEU A 113 -7.43 -3.89 8.81
CA LEU A 113 -8.51 -4.21 7.88
C LEU A 113 -8.24 -5.52 7.14
N ILE A 114 -7.01 -5.72 6.67
CA ILE A 114 -6.62 -6.96 6.00
C ILE A 114 -6.69 -8.14 6.97
N ARG A 115 -6.06 -8.03 8.14
CA ARG A 115 -6.06 -9.11 9.15
C ARG A 115 -7.45 -9.42 9.69
N GLY A 116 -8.34 -8.42 9.76
CA GLY A 116 -9.72 -8.61 10.21
C GLY A 116 -10.57 -9.44 9.26
N GLY A 117 -10.17 -9.59 7.99
CA GLY A 117 -10.84 -10.47 7.02
C GLY A 117 -12.28 -10.07 6.64
N ALA A 118 -12.80 -8.94 7.14
CA ALA A 118 -14.18 -8.50 6.90
C ALA A 118 -14.44 -8.06 5.45
N HIS A 119 -13.37 -7.79 4.69
CA HIS A 119 -13.45 -7.28 3.32
C HIS A 119 -12.64 -8.19 2.38
N PRO A 120 -13.27 -9.15 1.68
CA PRO A 120 -12.57 -10.13 0.83
C PRO A 120 -11.80 -9.53 -0.35
N SER A 121 -12.13 -8.30 -0.76
CA SER A 121 -11.48 -7.61 -1.87
C SER A 121 -10.13 -6.96 -1.53
N ILE A 122 -9.77 -6.92 -0.24
CA ILE A 122 -8.45 -6.50 0.21
C ILE A 122 -7.77 -7.68 0.91
N GLY A 123 -6.48 -7.87 0.65
CA GLY A 123 -5.77 -9.05 1.12
C GLY A 123 -4.29 -9.03 0.80
N GLY A 124 -3.63 -10.13 1.17
CA GLY A 124 -2.21 -10.35 0.91
C GLY A 124 -1.27 -9.47 1.74
N PRO A 125 0.05 -9.62 1.54
CA PRO A 125 1.05 -8.80 2.23
C PRO A 125 0.97 -7.32 1.86
N ILE A 126 1.04 -6.45 2.86
CA ILE A 126 1.11 -5.00 2.64
C ILE A 126 2.35 -4.65 1.83
N GLN A 127 2.18 -3.72 0.89
CA GLN A 127 3.25 -3.19 0.08
C GLN A 127 3.63 -1.79 0.57
N VAL A 128 4.92 -1.57 0.79
CA VAL A 128 5.45 -0.26 1.20
C VAL A 128 6.55 0.16 0.24
N VAL A 129 6.46 1.39 -0.24
CA VAL A 129 7.47 2.01 -1.10
C VAL A 129 7.78 3.39 -0.58
N LYS A 130 9.07 3.68 -0.38
CA LYS A 130 9.56 5.00 0.00
C LYS A 130 9.94 5.78 -1.25
N ILE A 131 9.42 6.99 -1.38
CA ILE A 131 9.66 7.87 -2.53
C ILE A 131 10.53 9.04 -2.07
N TYR A 132 11.66 9.25 -2.74
CA TYR A 132 12.61 10.31 -2.46
C TYR A 132 12.41 11.53 -3.38
N GLU A 133 12.92 12.68 -2.98
CA GLU A 133 12.80 13.94 -3.73
C GLU A 133 13.43 13.88 -5.13
N HIS A 134 14.49 13.09 -5.28
CA HIS A 134 15.13 12.85 -6.57
C HIS A 134 14.44 11.73 -7.37
N ALA A 135 13.13 11.52 -7.16
CA ALA A 135 12.27 10.54 -7.83
C ALA A 135 12.73 9.07 -7.77
N ASN A 136 13.66 8.72 -6.88
CA ASN A 136 13.94 7.33 -6.59
C ASN A 136 12.81 6.73 -5.74
N ALA A 137 12.37 5.54 -6.10
CA ALA A 137 11.43 4.73 -5.34
C ALA A 137 12.17 3.50 -4.81
N VAL A 138 12.11 3.28 -3.51
CA VAL A 138 12.76 2.15 -2.85
C VAL A 138 11.68 1.29 -2.19
N PRO A 139 11.51 0.03 -2.61
CA PRO A 139 10.61 -0.87 -1.91
C PRO A 139 11.14 -1.15 -0.51
N VAL A 140 10.23 -1.36 0.43
CA VAL A 140 10.53 -1.73 1.81
C VAL A 140 9.92 -3.10 2.05
N GLY A 141 10.71 -4.02 2.61
CA GLY A 141 10.20 -5.33 3.01
C GLY A 141 9.25 -5.20 4.19
N VAL A 142 8.26 -6.07 4.28
CA VAL A 142 7.30 -6.08 5.39
C VAL A 142 7.22 -7.51 5.93
N TYR A 143 7.41 -7.70 7.23
CA TYR A 143 7.06 -8.97 7.86
C TYR A 143 5.56 -9.21 7.75
N TRP A 144 5.13 -10.38 7.28
CA TRP A 144 3.71 -10.63 7.03
C TRP A 144 3.31 -12.08 7.32
N PRO A 145 2.20 -12.34 8.06
CA PRO A 145 1.24 -11.37 8.59
C PRO A 145 1.78 -10.49 9.71
N ASP A 146 2.77 -10.96 10.45
CA ASP A 146 3.44 -10.33 11.59
C ASP A 146 4.93 -10.72 11.61
N LYS A 147 5.70 -10.17 12.54
CA LYS A 147 7.12 -10.48 12.68
C LYS A 147 7.40 -11.91 13.16
N GLU A 148 6.52 -12.49 13.97
CA GLU A 148 6.69 -13.83 14.54
C GLU A 148 6.62 -14.93 13.46
N SER A 149 5.84 -14.70 12.40
CA SER A 149 5.80 -15.56 11.22
C SER A 149 7.16 -15.73 10.52
N GLY A 150 8.11 -14.82 10.78
CA GLY A 150 9.44 -14.80 10.16
C GLY A 150 9.44 -14.54 8.65
N THR A 151 8.28 -14.38 8.01
CA THR A 151 8.16 -14.29 6.56
C THR A 151 8.22 -12.84 6.11
N VAL A 152 9.26 -12.49 5.35
CA VAL A 152 9.40 -11.17 4.75
C VAL A 152 8.78 -11.15 3.38
N SER A 153 7.91 -10.18 3.13
CA SER A 153 7.32 -9.91 1.82
C SER A 153 7.86 -8.62 1.22
N VAL A 154 8.14 -8.62 -0.09
CA VAL A 154 8.54 -7.43 -0.86
C VAL A 154 7.57 -7.29 -2.03
N LEU A 155 7.00 -6.09 -2.19
CA LEU A 155 6.02 -5.79 -3.25
C LEU A 155 4.85 -6.81 -3.30
N GLY A 156 4.40 -7.26 -2.13
CA GLY A 156 3.24 -8.14 -1.99
C GLY A 156 3.54 -9.64 -2.17
N ARG A 157 4.81 -10.01 -2.39
CA ARG A 157 5.24 -11.40 -2.53
C ARG A 157 6.17 -11.81 -1.39
N PRO A 158 5.93 -12.97 -0.73
CA PRO A 158 6.90 -13.57 0.17
C PRO A 158 8.23 -13.83 -0.53
N LEU A 159 9.33 -13.46 0.12
CA LEU A 159 10.66 -13.83 -0.32
C LEU A 159 10.85 -15.34 -0.14
N MET A 160 11.49 -15.97 -1.12
CA MET A 160 11.92 -17.36 -1.00
C MET A 160 13.13 -17.46 -0.06
N SER A 161 13.39 -18.65 0.49
CA SER A 161 14.46 -18.88 1.47
C SER A 161 15.86 -18.47 0.99
N TYR A 162 16.10 -18.50 -0.32
CA TYR A 162 17.36 -18.12 -0.94
C TYR A 162 17.42 -16.65 -1.40
N GLU A 163 16.29 -15.93 -1.37
CA GLU A 163 16.24 -14.53 -1.78
C GLU A 163 16.63 -13.61 -0.63
N LYS A 164 17.49 -12.64 -0.92
CA LYS A 164 17.89 -11.60 0.03
C LYS A 164 17.35 -10.25 -0.43
N THR A 165 16.77 -9.49 0.50
CA THR A 165 16.46 -8.08 0.27
C THR A 165 17.62 -7.22 0.73
N GLN A 166 18.05 -6.27 -0.10
CA GLN A 166 19.00 -5.23 0.29
C GLN A 166 18.32 -4.06 1.01
N TRP A 167 16.99 -4.04 1.00
CA TRP A 167 16.18 -2.96 1.57
C TRP A 167 15.77 -3.28 3.01
N GLY A 168 15.57 -2.24 3.81
CA GLY A 168 15.08 -2.37 5.18
C GLY A 168 13.74 -3.10 5.26
N VAL A 169 13.50 -3.74 6.39
CA VAL A 169 12.29 -4.51 6.66
C VAL A 169 11.51 -3.88 7.81
N LEU A 170 10.20 -3.74 7.62
CA LEU A 170 9.28 -3.17 8.57
C LEU A 170 8.50 -4.26 9.30
N ASP A 171 8.39 -4.10 10.62
CA ASP A 171 7.43 -4.87 11.42
C ASP A 171 6.07 -4.18 11.35
N PRO A 172 5.01 -4.83 10.84
CA PRO A 172 3.69 -4.22 10.73
C PRO A 172 3.09 -3.88 12.10
N ASP A 173 3.51 -4.53 13.19
CA ASP A 173 3.03 -4.27 14.55
C ASP A 173 3.81 -3.15 15.26
N ALA A 174 5.04 -2.88 14.82
CA ALA A 174 5.88 -1.79 15.29
C ALA A 174 6.43 -0.94 14.12
N PRO A 175 5.57 -0.31 13.31
CA PRO A 175 5.94 0.23 12.00
C PRO A 175 6.83 1.49 12.06
N ALA A 176 6.97 2.11 13.24
CA ALA A 176 7.87 3.25 13.46
C ALA A 176 9.36 2.86 13.41
N ARG A 177 9.70 1.56 13.38
CA ARG A 177 11.07 1.06 13.33
C ARG A 177 11.28 0.23 12.07
N ALA A 178 12.31 0.58 11.31
CA ALA A 178 12.83 -0.27 10.24
C ALA A 178 14.02 -1.06 10.77
N TYR A 179 14.03 -2.36 10.48
CA TYR A 179 15.13 -3.26 10.78
C TYR A 179 16.01 -3.39 9.54
N SER A 180 17.31 -3.62 9.74
CA SER A 180 18.14 -4.15 8.66
C SER A 180 17.51 -5.42 8.11
N ALA A 181 17.64 -5.65 6.81
CA ALA A 181 17.25 -6.92 6.24
C ALA A 181 17.83 -8.06 7.10
N PRO A 182 17.01 -9.02 7.56
CA PRO A 182 17.55 -10.12 8.34
C PRO A 182 18.63 -10.80 7.50
N ALA A 183 19.84 -10.91 8.05
CA ALA A 183 20.76 -11.94 7.59
C ALA A 183 20.07 -13.26 7.95
N LEU A 184 19.42 -13.89 6.95
CA LEU A 184 18.94 -15.26 7.08
C LEU A 184 20.19 -16.15 7.06
N ASP A 185 20.95 -16.14 8.15
CA ASP A 185 21.99 -17.13 8.39
C ASP A 185 21.28 -18.43 8.75
N SER A 186 21.36 -19.37 7.80
CA SER A 186 21.09 -20.81 7.88
C SER A 186 20.38 -21.30 9.14
N VAL A 187 19.05 -21.40 9.08
CA VAL A 187 18.33 -22.43 9.86
C VAL A 187 18.53 -23.76 9.13
N ALA A 188 19.75 -24.31 9.20
CA ALA A 188 20.10 -25.63 8.71
C ALA A 188 21.45 -26.09 9.28
N SER A 189 21.50 -26.38 10.58
CA SER A 189 22.37 -27.42 11.16
C SER A 189 22.12 -27.51 12.66
N ASP A 190 21.03 -28.17 13.05
CA ASP A 190 20.94 -28.78 14.38
C ASP A 190 20.19 -30.10 14.25
N GLU A 191 20.66 -30.97 13.36
CA GLU A 191 20.50 -32.41 13.54
C GLU A 191 21.67 -32.86 14.40
N SER A 192 21.46 -32.82 15.72
CA SER A 192 22.34 -33.43 16.69
C SER A 192 22.43 -34.93 16.44
N ILE A 193 23.64 -35.36 16.11
CA ILE A 193 24.14 -36.73 16.10
C ILE A 193 23.63 -37.49 17.33
N SER A 194 22.87 -38.57 17.12
CA SER A 194 22.70 -39.64 18.09
C SER A 194 23.54 -40.83 17.65
N GLU A 195 24.78 -40.91 18.15
CA GLU A 195 25.55 -42.15 18.14
C GLU A 195 24.88 -43.15 19.10
N GLU A 196 24.42 -44.29 18.57
CA GLU A 196 24.12 -45.46 19.38
C GLU A 196 25.42 -46.02 19.98
N PRO A 197 25.47 -46.34 21.29
CA PRO A 197 26.59 -47.09 21.84
C PRO A 197 26.43 -48.57 21.48
N ALA A 198 27.35 -49.09 20.69
CA ALA A 198 27.55 -50.53 20.55
C ALA A 198 28.13 -51.09 21.86
N GLY A 199 27.33 -51.90 22.55
CA GLY A 199 27.72 -52.74 23.69
C GLY A 199 26.99 -54.07 23.61
#